data_AF-A0A6B2SHK7-F1
#
_entry.id   AF-A0A6B2SHK7-F1
#
_cell.length_a   1.000
_cell.length_b   1.000
_cell.length_c   1.000
_cell.angle_alpha   90.00
_cell.angle_beta   90.00
_cell.angle_gamma   90.00
#
_symmetry.space_group_name_H-M   'P 1'
#
loop_
_entity.id
_entity.type
_entity.pdbx_description
1 polymer ?
#
loop_
_entity_poly.entity_id
_entity_poly.type
_entity_poly.pdbx_seq_one_letter_code
_entity_poly.pdbx_strand_id
1 'polypeptide(L)' 'RLLAAALTGPEVRSPAQAAARLPRLRVDGLGEGTAVAFDGEVTHVQGSLLIDKLPEALTVYRPLSNLR' A
#
# COMPACT_ATOMS: atom_id res chain seq x y z
N ARG A 1 -11.61 -15.39 -5.89
CA ARG A 1 -12.27 -15.34 -4.56
C ARG A 1 -11.96 -14.04 -3.82
N LEU A 2 -10.68 -13.68 -3.66
CA LEU A 2 -10.30 -12.37 -3.09
C LEU A 2 -10.77 -11.19 -3.94
N LEU A 3 -10.65 -11.29 -5.28
CA LEU A 3 -11.16 -10.26 -6.20
C LEU A 3 -12.67 -10.03 -6.05
N ALA A 4 -13.47 -11.09 -6.00
CA ALA A 4 -14.90 -10.98 -5.76
C ALA A 4 -15.20 -10.34 -4.39
N ALA A 5 -14.49 -10.76 -3.33
CA ALA A 5 -14.65 -10.17 -2.00
C ALA A 5 -14.29 -8.67 -1.95
N ALA A 6 -13.26 -8.24 -2.70
CA ALA A 6 -12.89 -6.83 -2.83
C ALA A 6 -13.93 -6.01 -3.61
N LEU A 7 -14.62 -6.61 -4.59
CA LEU A 7 -15.63 -5.95 -5.42
C LEU A 7 -17.03 -5.90 -4.78
N THR A 8 -17.36 -6.86 -3.91
CA THR A 8 -18.72 -7.02 -3.36
C THR A 8 -18.83 -6.71 -1.86
N GLY A 9 -17.71 -6.50 -1.16
CA GLY A 9 -17.69 -6.22 0.27
C GLY A 9 -17.70 -4.71 0.57
N PRO A 10 -18.42 -4.25 1.61
CA PRO A 10 -17.96 -3.08 2.36
C PRO A 10 -16.56 -3.40 2.93
N GLU A 11 -15.81 -2.42 3.43
CA GLU A 11 -14.50 -2.60 4.10
C GLU A 11 -14.55 -3.55 5.33
N VAL A 12 -14.86 -4.82 5.12
CA VAL A 12 -15.15 -5.81 6.15
C VAL A 12 -13.96 -6.75 6.17
N ARG A 13 -13.20 -6.62 7.25
CA ARG A 13 -12.15 -7.55 7.67
C ARG A 13 -12.54 -9.00 7.35
N SER A 14 -11.88 -9.56 6.35
CA SER A 14 -11.85 -11.00 6.12
C SER A 14 -10.87 -11.64 7.12
N PRO A 15 -11.07 -12.90 7.55
CA PRO A 15 -10.06 -13.65 8.31
C PRO A 15 -8.71 -13.74 7.59
N ALA A 16 -8.70 -13.57 6.27
CA ALA A 16 -7.49 -13.50 5.45
C ALA A 16 -6.91 -12.08 5.32
N GLN A 17 -7.50 -11.07 5.96
CA GLN A 17 -7.12 -9.67 5.84
C GLN A 17 -6.84 -9.06 7.21
N ALA A 18 -5.61 -8.59 7.39
CA ALA A 18 -5.19 -7.79 8.53
C ALA A 18 -4.84 -6.37 8.07
N ALA A 19 -4.92 -5.42 8.99
CA ALA A 19 -4.48 -4.05 8.77
C ALA A 19 -3.70 -3.56 9.99
N ALA A 20 -2.55 -2.94 9.74
CA ALA A 20 -1.71 -2.32 10.74
C ALA A 20 -1.15 -1.00 10.20
N ARG A 21 -0.90 -0.04 11.09
CA ARG A 21 -0.26 1.23 10.75
C ARG A 21 1.19 1.18 11.21
N LEU A 22 2.12 1.16 10.26
CA LEU A 22 3.55 1.04 10.52
C LEU A 22 4.30 2.17 9.79
N PRO A 23 5.35 2.75 10.41
CA PRO A 23 6.21 3.72 9.72
C PRO A 23 7.12 3.03 8.68
N ARG A 24 7.40 1.74 8.88
CA ARG A 24 8.27 0.92 8.03
C ARG A 24 7.74 -0.50 7.92
N LEU A 25 7.83 -1.08 6.72
CA LEU A 25 7.43 -2.45 6.43
C LEU A 25 8.49 -3.12 5.54
N ARG A 26 9.00 -4.28 5.97
CA ARG A 26 9.83 -5.16 5.13
C ARG A 26 9.02 -6.39 4.75
N VAL A 27 9.03 -6.72 3.47
CA VAL A 27 8.41 -7.93 2.91
C VAL A 27 9.53 -8.77 2.32
N ASP A 28 9.76 -9.94 2.91
CA ASP A 28 10.74 -10.94 2.48
C ASP A 28 10.05 -12.12 1.80
N GLY A 29 10.85 -12.97 1.15
CA GLY A 29 10.35 -14.20 0.52
C GLY A 29 9.55 -13.94 -0.76
N LEU A 30 9.74 -12.77 -1.38
CA LEU A 30 9.21 -12.52 -2.71
C LEU A 30 10.02 -13.36 -3.72
N GLY A 31 9.36 -13.86 -4.77
CA GLY A 31 10.08 -14.50 -5.86
C GLY A 31 10.99 -13.50 -6.58
N GLU A 32 12.12 -13.95 -7.12
CA GLU A 32 12.93 -13.10 -7.99
C GLU A 32 12.11 -12.65 -9.20
N GLY A 33 12.20 -11.36 -9.54
CA GLY A 33 11.39 -10.80 -10.62
C GLY A 33 9.91 -10.65 -10.27
N THR A 34 9.51 -10.70 -9.00
CA THR A 34 8.13 -10.39 -8.62
C THR A 34 7.81 -8.96 -9.04
N ALA A 35 6.76 -8.80 -9.85
CA ALA A 35 6.26 -7.50 -10.25
C ALA A 35 5.57 -6.81 -9.07
N VAL A 36 5.93 -5.55 -8.83
CA VAL A 36 5.34 -4.68 -7.81
C VAL A 36 4.94 -3.36 -8.46
N ALA A 37 3.86 -2.76 -7.96
CA ALA A 37 3.37 -1.48 -8.45
C ALA A 37 3.46 -0.40 -7.38
N PHE A 38 3.98 0.77 -7.74
CA PHE A 38 4.08 1.97 -6.92
C PHE A 38 3.34 3.10 -7.62
N ASP A 39 2.20 3.52 -7.08
CA ASP A 39 1.39 4.63 -7.63
C ASP A 39 1.14 4.53 -9.15
N GLY A 40 0.91 3.30 -9.64
CA GLY A 40 0.69 3.00 -11.05
C GLY A 40 1.94 2.66 -11.87
N GLU A 41 3.14 2.92 -11.35
CA GLU A 41 4.40 2.49 -11.98
C GLU A 41 4.75 1.06 -11.59
N VAL A 42 5.26 0.26 -12.53
CA VAL A 42 5.60 -1.16 -12.29
C VAL A 42 7.12 -1.36 -12.30
N THR A 43 7.63 -2.09 -11.32
CA THR A 43 9.03 -2.55 -11.27
C THR A 43 9.11 -3.98 -10.74
N HIS A 44 10.30 -4.58 -10.80
CA HIS A 44 10.54 -5.97 -10.42
C HIS A 44 11.52 -6.03 -9.24
N VAL A 45 11.14 -6.76 -8.19
CA VAL A 45 11.99 -6.90 -6.99
C VAL A 45 12.93 -8.09 -7.09
N GLN A 46 14.05 -8.01 -6.37
CA GLN A 46 15.01 -9.10 -6.19
C GLN A 46 14.87 -9.71 -4.80
N GLY A 47 13.72 -10.36 -4.54
CA GLY A 47 13.52 -11.18 -3.35
C GLY A 47 12.98 -10.49 -2.10
N SER A 48 13.13 -9.17 -1.98
CA SER A 48 12.56 -8.40 -0.86
C SER A 48 12.14 -7.00 -1.26
N LEU A 49 11.23 -6.43 -0.47
CA LEU A 49 10.74 -5.06 -0.61
C LEU A 49 10.78 -4.36 0.75
N LEU A 50 11.35 -3.15 0.78
CA LEU A 50 11.30 -2.26 1.93
C LEU A 50 10.43 -1.04 1.59
N ILE A 51 9.43 -0.77 2.42
CA ILE A 51 8.60 0.42 2.36
C ILE A 51 8.92 1.25 3.61
N ASP A 52 9.42 2.46 3.40
CA ASP A 52 9.73 3.42 4.47
C ASP A 52 8.91 4.70 4.25
N LYS A 53 8.06 5.05 5.21
CA LYS A 53 7.25 6.26 5.13
C LYS A 53 8.02 7.42 5.72
N LEU A 54 8.43 8.34 4.87
CA LEU A 54 9.07 9.59 5.27
C LEU A 54 7.99 10.59 5.71
N PRO A 55 7.87 10.92 7.01
CA PRO A 55 6.90 11.89 7.48
C PRO A 55 7.27 13.28 6.95
N GLU A 56 6.26 14.04 6.52
CA GLU A 56 6.43 15.43 6.08
C GLU A 56 7.45 15.63 4.94
N ALA A 57 7.73 14.59 4.17
CA ALA A 57 8.72 14.61 3.09
C ALA A 57 8.37 15.57 1.94
N LEU A 58 7.11 16.01 1.87
CA LEU A 58 6.64 16.92 0.84
C LEU A 58 5.69 17.95 1.45
N THR A 59 5.94 19.22 1.16
CA THR A 59 4.96 20.29 1.36
C THR A 59 4.16 20.44 0.07
N VAL A 60 2.84 20.38 0.17
CA VAL A 60 1.93 20.50 -0.98
C VAL A 60 0.94 21.63 -0.77
N TYR A 61 0.55 22.29 -1.86
CA TYR A 61 -0.60 23.19 -1.84
C TYR A 61 -1.87 22.36 -1.74
N ARG A 62 -2.79 22.78 -0.85
CA ARG A 62 -4.14 22.22 -0.76
C ARG A 62 -5.18 23.31 -1.01
N PRO A 63 -6.32 23.00 -1.63
CA PRO A 63 -7.43 23.92 -1.71
C PRO A 63 -7.84 24.39 -0.32
N LEU A 64 -8.15 25.68 -0.20
CA LEU A 64 -8.88 26.24 0.93
C LEU A 64 -10.36 25.87 0.77
N SER A 65 -10.69 24.59 0.86
CA SER A 65 -12.08 24.18 1.07
C SER A 65 -12.49 24.76 2.42
N ASN A 66 -13.56 25.58 2.42
CA ASN A 66 -14.07 26.28 3.59
C ASN A 66 -14.00 25.39 4.84
N LEU A 67 -13.04 25.66 5.72
CA LEU A 67 -12.98 25.11 7.06
C LEU A 67 -14.24 25.61 7.79
N ARG A 68 -15.25 24.74 7.91
CA ARG A 68 -16.29 24.86 8.95
C ARG A 68 -15.93 23.89 10.07
#